data_AF-A0A2E8RC54-F1
#
_entry.id   AF-A0A2E8RC54-F1
#
_cell.length_a   1.000
_cell.length_b   1.000
_cell.length_c   1.000
_cell.angle_alpha   90.00
_cell.angle_beta   90.00
_cell.angle_gamma   90.00
#
_symmetry.space_group_name_H-M   'P 1'
#
loop_
_entity.id
_entity.type
_entity.pdbx_description
1 polymer ?
#
loop_
_entity_poly.entity_id
_entity_poly.type
_entity_poly.pdbx_seq_one_letter_code
_entity_poly.pdbx_strand_id
1 'polypeptide(L)'
;MRRWLTALVVVSMLAVSTSPVATAQIGQPDIIQEHWYHSYATLTLDLNEWADDYPEIVEMFSIGKTELGREIWMLQISDWSQ
;
A
#
# COMPACT_ATOMS: atom_id res chain seq x y z
N MET A 1 40.26 6.71 9.86
CA MET A 1 39.64 5.38 9.62
C MET A 1 38.27 5.23 10.31
N ARG A 2 38.11 5.54 11.60
CA ARG A 2 36.85 5.33 12.36
C ARG A 2 35.65 6.18 11.89
N ARG A 3 35.88 7.38 11.32
CA ARG A 3 34.83 8.28 10.80
C ARG A 3 34.25 7.85 9.44
N TRP A 4 35.04 7.09 8.67
CA TRP A 4 34.63 6.55 7.37
C TRP A 4 33.80 5.28 7.55
N LEU A 5 34.13 4.47 8.55
CA LEU A 5 33.32 3.33 8.99
C LEU A 5 31.94 3.76 9.48
N THR A 6 31.84 4.85 10.26
CA THR A 6 30.53 5.37 10.71
C THR A 6 29.69 5.93 9.56
N ALA A 7 30.31 6.61 8.59
CA ALA A 7 29.60 7.09 7.41
C ALA A 7 29.06 5.93 6.55
N LEU A 8 29.83 4.85 6.43
CA LEU A 8 29.43 3.66 5.66
C LEU A 8 28.27 2.89 6.32
N VAL A 9 28.21 2.85 7.66
CA VAL A 9 27.09 2.26 8.42
C VAL A 9 25.81 3.10 8.27
N VAL A 10 25.89 4.44 8.31
CA VAL A 10 24.72 5.31 8.13
C VAL A 10 24.18 5.26 6.70
N VAL A 11 25.06 5.22 5.69
CA VAL A 11 24.67 5.04 4.27
C VAL A 11 24.07 3.64 4.03
N SER A 12 24.57 2.61 4.72
CA SER A 12 24.01 1.26 4.69
C SER A 12 22.60 1.19 5.29
N MET A 13 22.28 1.98 6.32
CA MET A 13 20.92 2.03 6.90
C MET A 13 19.93 2.82 6.03
N LEU A 14 20.40 3.65 5.10
CA LEU A 14 19.56 4.36 4.12
C LEU A 14 19.23 3.53 2.87
N ALA A 15 19.89 2.38 2.67
CA ALA A 15 19.79 1.58 1.44
C ALA A 15 18.77 0.42 1.51
N VAL A 16 17.98 0.29 2.58
CA VAL A 16 16.95 -0.76 2.69
C VAL A 16 15.56 -0.13 2.64
N SER A 17 15.25 0.54 1.53
CA SER A 17 13.88 0.71 1.08
C SER A 17 13.51 -0.50 0.21
N THR A 18 13.48 -1.69 0.81
CA THR A 18 12.81 -2.84 0.18
C THR A 18 11.32 -2.62 0.36
N SER A 19 10.74 -1.77 -0.49
CA SER A 19 9.30 -1.52 -0.50
C SER A 19 8.58 -2.86 -0.70
N PRO A 20 7.77 -3.33 0.28
CA PRO A 20 7.05 -4.60 0.16
C PRO A 20 5.99 -4.59 -0.95
N VAL A 21 5.73 -3.41 -1.54
CA VAL A 21 4.78 -3.14 -2.63
C VAL A 21 4.90 -4.19 -3.73
N ALA A 22 6.11 -4.42 -4.24
CA ALA A 22 6.31 -5.32 -5.37
C ALA A 22 6.09 -6.80 -5.02
N THR A 23 6.17 -7.22 -3.75
CA THR A 23 6.05 -8.66 -3.42
C THR A 23 4.60 -9.10 -3.25
N ALA A 24 3.72 -8.20 -2.80
CA ALA A 24 2.33 -8.54 -2.55
C ALA A 24 1.56 -8.82 -3.86
N GLN A 25 1.84 -8.09 -4.93
CA GLN A 25 1.16 -8.25 -6.22
C GLN A 25 1.74 -9.40 -7.07
N ILE A 26 2.86 -10.03 -6.68
CA ILE A 26 3.42 -11.17 -7.43
C ILE A 26 2.48 -12.37 -7.32
N GLY A 27 1.80 -12.68 -8.42
CA GLY A 27 0.87 -13.81 -8.54
C GLY A 27 -0.61 -13.44 -8.42
N GLN A 28 -0.93 -12.16 -8.21
CA GLN A 28 -2.31 -11.67 -8.29
C GLN A 28 -2.76 -11.73 -9.77
N PRO A 29 -3.84 -12.47 -10.09
CA PRO A 29 -4.37 -12.48 -11.44
C PRO A 29 -5.00 -11.13 -11.78
N ASP A 30 -5.17 -10.85 -13.08
CA ASP A 30 -5.87 -9.64 -13.54
C ASP A 30 -7.24 -9.50 -12.86
N ILE A 31 -7.70 -8.27 -12.65
CA ILE A 31 -8.87 -7.94 -11.81
C ILE A 31 -10.16 -8.62 -12.31
N ILE A 32 -10.17 -9.05 -13.59
CA ILE A 32 -11.28 -9.73 -14.26
C ILE A 32 -11.33 -11.24 -13.92
N GLN A 33 -10.36 -11.79 -13.18
CA GLN A 33 -10.40 -13.17 -12.71
C GLN A 33 -11.20 -13.29 -11.39
N GLU A 34 -12.50 -13.56 -11.53
CA GLU A 34 -13.52 -13.58 -10.46
C GLU A 34 -13.30 -14.58 -9.31
N HIS A 35 -12.26 -15.42 -9.35
CA HIS A 35 -12.07 -16.53 -8.40
C HIS A 35 -10.81 -16.41 -7.53
N TRP A 36 -10.39 -15.18 -7.21
CA TRP A 36 -9.23 -14.95 -6.34
C TRP A 36 -9.62 -14.29 -5.01
N TYR A 37 -9.06 -14.79 -3.92
CA TYR A 37 -9.19 -14.16 -2.60
C TYR A 37 -8.01 -13.24 -2.35
N HIS A 38 -8.29 -11.94 -2.20
CA HIS A 38 -7.26 -10.98 -1.80
C HIS A 38 -6.89 -11.18 -0.33
N SER A 39 -5.60 -11.17 -0.05
CA SER A 39 -5.11 -11.01 1.32
C SER A 39 -5.37 -9.58 1.80
N TYR A 40 -5.32 -9.35 3.11
CA TYR A 40 -5.40 -7.99 3.65
C TYR A 40 -4.32 -7.06 3.07
N ALA A 41 -3.10 -7.58 2.90
CA ALA A 41 -1.98 -6.79 2.38
C ALA A 41 -2.18 -6.42 0.90
N THR A 42 -2.58 -7.39 0.07
CA THR A 42 -2.82 -7.16 -1.36
C THR A 42 -3.99 -6.22 -1.57
N LEU A 43 -5.11 -6.45 -0.87
CA LEU A 43 -6.26 -5.55 -0.96
C LEU A 43 -5.90 -4.13 -0.50
N THR A 44 -5.17 -3.98 0.61
CA THR A 44 -4.76 -2.65 1.07
C THR A 44 -3.90 -1.92 0.03
N LEU A 45 -3.02 -2.62 -0.67
CA LEU A 45 -2.22 -2.02 -1.74
C LEU A 45 -3.10 -1.60 -2.92
N ASP A 46 -3.97 -2.48 -3.41
CA ASP A 46 -4.87 -2.19 -4.53
C ASP A 46 -5.75 -0.96 -4.23
N LEU A 47 -6.26 -0.84 -2.99
CA LEU A 47 -7.06 0.31 -2.56
C LEU A 47 -6.28 1.63 -2.53
N ASN A 48 -5.01 1.60 -2.09
CA ASN A 48 -4.16 2.80 -2.14
C ASN A 48 -3.84 3.18 -3.60
N GLU A 49 -3.52 2.20 -4.44
CA GLU A 49 -3.24 2.41 -5.86
C GLU A 49 -4.45 3.07 -6.56
N TRP A 50 -5.68 2.64 -6.28
CA TRP A 50 -6.87 3.27 -6.85
C TRP A 50 -7.08 4.71 -6.38
N ALA A 51 -6.81 5.01 -5.11
CA ALA A 51 -6.90 6.37 -4.58
C ALA A 51 -5.81 7.29 -5.15
N ASP A 52 -4.61 6.75 -5.40
CA ASP A 52 -3.48 7.46 -5.99
C ASP A 52 -3.66 7.69 -7.50
N ASP A 53 -4.22 6.71 -8.22
CA ASP A 53 -4.42 6.76 -9.68
C ASP A 53 -5.64 7.60 -10.09
N TYR A 54 -6.69 7.64 -9.26
CA TYR A 54 -7.94 8.35 -9.53
C TYR A 54 -8.36 9.33 -8.41
N PRO A 55 -7.48 10.26 -7.99
CA PRO A 55 -7.73 11.16 -6.87
C PRO A 55 -8.88 12.14 -7.14
N GLU A 56 -9.26 12.32 -8.41
CA GLU A 56 -10.38 13.15 -8.83
C GLU A 56 -11.75 12.54 -8.56
N ILE A 57 -11.84 11.23 -8.25
CA ILE A 57 -13.11 10.56 -7.97
C ILE A 57 -13.06 9.60 -6.77
N VAL A 58 -11.87 9.23 -6.27
CA VAL A 58 -11.70 8.27 -5.17
C VAL A 58 -11.10 8.95 -3.94
N GLU A 59 -11.77 8.81 -2.81
CA GLU A 59 -11.22 9.14 -1.49
C GLU A 59 -11.17 7.88 -0.61
N MET A 60 -10.01 7.61 0.01
CA MET A 60 -9.82 6.46 0.91
C MET A 60 -9.72 6.90 2.38
N PHE A 61 -10.50 6.24 3.24
CA PHE A 61 -10.53 6.49 4.67
C PHE A 61 -10.24 5.22 5.47
N SER A 62 -9.49 5.34 6.57
CA SER A 62 -9.61 4.39 7.67
C SER A 62 -10.76 4.83 8.57
N ILE A 63 -11.77 3.98 8.71
CA ILE A 63 -12.94 4.24 9.55
C ILE A 63 -12.88 3.53 10.90
N GLY A 64 -11.72 2.96 11.23
CA GLY A 64 -11.47 2.27 12.49
C GLY A 64 -10.58 1.05 12.32
N LYS A 65 -10.46 0.27 13.40
CA LYS A 65 -9.65 -0.94 13.42
C LYS A 65 -10.48 -2.13 13.90
N THR A 66 -10.22 -3.28 13.31
CA THR A 66 -10.63 -4.58 13.86
C THR A 66 -9.99 -4.81 15.23
N GLU A 67 -10.51 -5.78 16.00
CA GLU A 67 -9.96 -6.16 17.30
C GLU A 67 -8.45 -6.46 17.25
N LEU A 68 -8.00 -7.15 16.20
CA LEU A 68 -6.59 -7.52 16.01
C LEU A 68 -5.77 -6.45 15.26
N GLY A 69 -6.29 -5.23 15.12
CA GLY A 69 -5.51 -4.06 14.70
C GLY A 69 -5.41 -3.83 13.18
N ARG A 70 -6.10 -4.60 12.34
CA ARG A 70 -6.22 -4.28 10.90
C ARG A 70 -7.12 -3.07 10.71
N GLU A 71 -6.72 -2.15 9.84
CA GLU A 71 -7.56 -1.03 9.40
C GLU A 71 -8.82 -1.54 8.70
N ILE A 72 -9.93 -0.85 8.91
CA ILE A 72 -11.17 -1.02 8.16
C ILE A 72 -11.22 0.11 7.15
N TRP A 73 -10.96 -0.22 5.89
CA TRP A 73 -10.93 0.73 4.80
C TRP A 73 -12.33 1.02 4.24
N MET A 74 -12.61 2.28 3.97
CA MET A 74 -13.77 2.75 3.21
C MET A 74 -13.26 3.52 2.00
N LEU A 75 -13.74 3.17 0.81
CA LEU A 75 -13.56 3.99 -0.38
C LEU A 75 -14.86 4.72 -0.67
N GLN A 76 -14.76 6.03 -0.82
CA GLN A 76 -15.82 6.84 -1.40
C GLN A 76 -15.48 7.10 -2.86
N ILE A 77 -16.43 6.81 -3.75
CA ILE A 77 -16.29 7.04 -5.18
C ILE A 77 -17.42 7.96 -5.64
N SER A 78 -17.09 9.13 -6.16
CA SER A 78 -18.05 10.16 -6.57
C SER A 78 -17.46 11.04 -7.67
N ASP A 79 -18.30 11.64 -8.50
CA ASP A 79 -17.92 12.64 -9.51
C ASP A 79 -17.70 14.04 -8.91
N TRP A 80 -17.97 14.22 -7.62
CA TRP A 80 -17.88 15.46 -6.82
C TRP A 80 -18.56 16.70 -7.43
N SER A 81 -19.31 16.55 -8.51
CA SER A 81 -20.07 17.62 -9.11
C SER A 81 -21.28 17.93 -8.21
N GLN A 82 -21.42 19.22 -7.86
CA GLN A 82 -22.53 19.75 -7.06
C GLN A 82 -23.60 20.35 -7.98
#